data_AF-A0A7W6DUV1-F1
#
_entry.id   AF-A0A7W6DUV1-F1
#
_cell.length_a   1.000
_cell.length_b   1.000
_cell.length_c   1.000
_cell.angle_alpha   90.00
_cell.angle_beta   90.00
_cell.angle_gamma   90.00
#
_symmetry.space_group_name_H-M   'P 1'
#
loop_
_entity.id
_entity.type
_entity.pdbx_description
1 polymer ?
#
loop_
_entity_poly.entity_id
_entity_poly.type
_entity_poly.pdbx_seq_one_letter_code
_entity_poly.pdbx_strand_id
1 'polypeptide(L)'
;MSTQDVYFLGKLSLTVEPADRETLPSLFSRTAILNGTDAANFALDLGTTFRRILEQDEEAVAIFAKRAGLSATQLAELLSWTGERIGDVRMRFRKEVLVSRALRNPIIRGCPHCMREHAANQPHPLRRTALRGGLALQRC
;
A
#
# COMPACT_ATOMS: atom_id res chain seq x y z
N MET A 1 32.28 8.98 20.84
CA MET A 1 31.67 9.02 19.49
C MET A 1 30.54 8.00 19.46
N SER A 2 29.30 8.49 19.47
CA SER A 2 28.08 7.70 19.67
C SER A 2 27.71 6.96 18.38
N THR A 3 27.34 5.68 18.51
CA THR A 3 26.98 4.70 17.47
C THR A 3 25.63 5.01 16.77
N GLN A 4 25.21 6.27 16.70
CA GLN A 4 23.86 6.66 16.27
C GLN A 4 23.78 7.25 14.85
N ASP A 5 24.91 7.46 14.16
CA ASP A 5 24.95 8.02 12.81
C ASP A 5 24.77 7.00 11.67
N VAL A 6 24.48 5.73 11.96
CA VAL A 6 24.48 4.66 10.93
C VAL A 6 23.12 4.47 10.21
N TYR A 7 22.06 5.19 10.59
CA TYR A 7 20.73 5.00 9.97
C TYR A 7 20.04 6.29 9.52
N PHE A 8 20.78 7.20 8.88
CA PHE A 8 20.15 8.17 7.98
C PHE A 8 19.71 7.45 6.69
N LEU A 9 18.78 6.50 6.83
CA LEU A 9 18.26 5.72 5.71
C LEU A 9 17.40 6.65 4.86
N GLY A 10 18.02 7.12 3.77
CA GLY A 10 17.40 7.92 2.72
C GLY A 10 16.36 7.13 1.92
N LYS A 11 16.01 7.65 0.74
CA LYS A 11 15.13 6.97 -0.22
C LYS A 11 15.69 5.57 -0.53
N LEU A 12 14.81 4.58 -0.63
CA LEU A 12 15.18 3.23 -1.04
C LEU A 12 15.81 3.26 -2.43
N SER A 13 16.80 2.39 -2.66
CA SER A 13 17.44 2.23 -3.97
C SER A 13 16.47 1.65 -5.00
N LEU A 14 15.54 0.80 -4.55
CA LEU A 14 14.52 0.17 -5.37
C LEU A 14 13.13 0.67 -4.95
N THR A 15 12.55 1.53 -5.77
CA THR A 15 11.19 2.06 -5.58
C THR A 15 10.28 1.70 -6.74
N VAL A 16 8.98 1.64 -6.46
CA VAL A 16 7.93 1.35 -7.44
C VAL A 16 7.02 2.57 -7.52
N GLU A 17 6.74 3.04 -8.75
CA GLU A 17 5.74 4.09 -8.93
C GLU A 17 4.32 3.55 -8.66
N PRO A 18 3.47 4.33 -7.97
CA PRO A 18 2.05 4.01 -7.78
C PRO A 18 1.35 3.75 -9.11
N ALA A 19 0.57 2.67 -9.19
CA ALA A 19 -0.34 2.45 -10.31
C ALA A 19 -1.62 3.29 -10.14
N ASP A 20 -2.29 3.56 -11.26
CA ASP A 20 -3.57 4.26 -11.25
C ASP A 20 -4.60 3.56 -10.34
N ARG A 21 -5.18 4.33 -9.41
CA ARG A 21 -6.15 3.88 -8.39
C ARG A 21 -5.65 2.80 -7.43
N GLU A 22 -4.33 2.67 -7.27
CA GLU A 22 -3.74 1.71 -6.35
C GLU A 22 -4.03 2.04 -4.88
N THR A 23 -4.06 1.01 -4.03
CA THR A 23 -4.19 1.14 -2.58
C THR A 23 -2.82 1.13 -1.89
N LEU A 24 -2.71 1.77 -0.71
CA LEU A 24 -1.49 1.81 0.08
C LEU A 24 -0.93 0.40 0.40
N PRO A 25 -1.72 -0.59 0.84
CA PRO A 25 -1.21 -1.95 1.08
C PRO A 25 -0.69 -2.65 -0.18
N SER A 26 -1.29 -2.36 -1.35
CA SER A 26 -0.84 -2.89 -2.64
C SER A 26 0.54 -2.35 -3.01
N LEU A 27 0.71 -1.02 -2.97
CA LEU A 27 1.98 -0.39 -3.29
C LEU A 27 3.08 -0.84 -2.32
N PHE A 28 2.75 -0.92 -1.03
CA PHE A 28 3.66 -1.42 0.00
C PHE A 28 4.12 -2.85 -0.31
N SER A 29 3.19 -3.75 -0.66
CA SER A 29 3.50 -5.14 -1.00
C SER A 29 4.34 -5.26 -2.27
N ARG A 30 4.05 -4.48 -3.31
CA ARG A 30 4.87 -4.43 -4.53
C ARG A 30 6.28 -3.90 -4.25
N THR A 31 6.40 -2.92 -3.36
CA THR A 31 7.70 -2.37 -2.95
C THR A 31 8.49 -3.41 -2.16
N ALA A 32 7.85 -4.16 -1.26
CA ALA A 32 8.47 -5.28 -0.54
C ALA A 32 9.01 -6.34 -1.51
N ILE A 33 8.19 -6.79 -2.47
CA ILE A 33 8.59 -7.77 -3.49
C ILE A 33 9.74 -7.25 -4.35
N LEU A 34 9.74 -5.96 -4.71
CA LEU A 34 10.84 -5.36 -5.45
C LEU A 34 12.15 -5.37 -4.64
N ASN A 35 12.04 -5.16 -3.32
CA ASN A 35 13.17 -5.23 -2.38
C ASN A 35 13.47 -6.67 -1.91
N GLY A 36 12.84 -7.69 -2.52
CA GLY A 36 13.19 -9.10 -2.31
C GLY A 36 12.62 -9.73 -1.04
N THR A 37 11.60 -9.11 -0.43
CA THR A 37 11.01 -9.56 0.84
C THR A 37 9.48 -9.55 0.77
N ASP A 38 8.82 -10.09 1.80
CA ASP A 38 7.37 -9.99 1.97
C ASP A 38 6.98 -8.71 2.74
N ALA A 39 5.69 -8.38 2.73
CA ALA A 39 5.21 -7.15 3.36
C ALA A 39 5.40 -7.12 4.89
N ALA A 40 5.42 -8.26 5.57
CA ALA A 40 5.60 -8.29 7.02
C ALA A 40 7.06 -7.98 7.38
N ASN A 41 7.99 -8.69 6.74
CA ASN A 41 9.43 -8.51 6.93
C ASN A 41 9.89 -7.13 6.45
N PHE A 42 9.39 -6.65 5.31
CA PHE A 42 9.69 -5.30 4.82
C PHE A 42 9.25 -4.21 5.81
N ALA A 43 8.11 -4.38 6.47
CA ALA A 43 7.66 -3.41 7.48
C ALA A 43 8.58 -3.38 8.70
N LEU A 44 9.10 -4.53 9.11
CA LEU A 44 10.09 -4.62 10.19
C LEU A 44 11.41 -3.95 9.78
N ASP A 45 11.87 -4.15 8.54
CA ASP A 45 13.07 -3.48 7.99
C ASP A 45 12.94 -1.95 7.99
N LEU A 46 11.70 -1.44 7.87
CA LEU A 46 11.39 -0.01 7.96
C LEU A 46 11.20 0.48 9.40
N GLY A 47 11.30 -0.38 10.42
CA GLY A 47 11.10 -0.04 11.83
C GLY A 47 9.64 0.10 12.24
N THR A 48 8.71 -0.52 11.50
CA THR A 48 7.26 -0.48 11.79
C THR A 48 6.67 -1.90 11.71
N THR A 49 5.35 -2.01 11.62
CA THR A 49 4.66 -3.28 11.36
C THR A 49 3.69 -3.13 10.20
N PHE A 50 3.47 -4.22 9.45
CA PHE A 50 2.53 -4.18 8.34
C PHE A 50 1.10 -3.83 8.82
N ARG A 51 0.75 -4.24 10.05
CA ARG A 51 -0.52 -3.86 10.68
C ARG A 51 -0.67 -2.34 10.81
N ARG A 52 0.36 -1.60 11.22
CA ARG A 52 0.33 -0.13 11.32
C ARG A 52 0.11 0.52 9.94
N ILE A 53 0.70 -0.05 8.88
CA ILE A 53 0.45 0.38 7.49
C ILE A 53 -1.02 0.14 7.09
N LEU A 54 -1.56 -1.05 7.37
CA LEU A 54 -2.98 -1.36 7.11
C LEU A 54 -3.95 -0.47 7.91
N GLU A 55 -3.54 -0.05 9.11
CA GLU A 55 -4.29 0.84 9.98
C GLU A 55 -4.16 2.32 9.61
N GLN A 56 -3.34 2.65 8.60
CA GLN A 56 -3.00 4.01 8.18
C GLN A 56 -2.48 4.86 9.33
N ASP A 57 -1.67 4.24 10.19
CA ASP A 57 -0.92 4.95 11.23
C ASP A 57 -0.04 6.03 10.58
N GLU A 58 -0.20 7.28 11.02
CA GLU A 58 0.39 8.46 10.37
C GLU A 58 1.91 8.38 10.31
N GLU A 59 2.55 7.95 11.39
CA GLU A 59 4.00 7.80 11.48
C GLU A 59 4.49 6.69 10.53
N ALA A 60 3.86 5.52 10.56
CA ALA A 60 4.24 4.40 9.70
C ALA A 60 4.07 4.74 8.21
N VAL A 61 3.00 5.45 7.85
CA VAL A 61 2.73 5.93 6.48
C VAL A 61 3.77 6.97 6.06
N ALA A 62 4.12 7.91 6.94
CA ALA A 62 5.14 8.93 6.67
C ALA A 62 6.53 8.30 6.45
N ILE A 63 6.92 7.33 7.27
CA ILE A 63 8.16 6.57 7.09
C ILE A 63 8.17 5.90 5.72
N PHE A 64 7.12 5.15 5.39
CA PHE A 64 7.05 4.47 4.10
C PHE A 64 7.07 5.46 2.92
N ALA A 65 6.29 6.53 2.97
CA ALA A 65 6.22 7.53 1.90
C ALA A 65 7.58 8.20 1.65
N LYS A 66 8.29 8.58 2.72
CA LYS A 66 9.65 9.14 2.61
C LYS A 66 10.61 8.15 1.98
N ARG A 67 10.55 6.88 2.38
CA ARG A 67 11.44 5.81 1.90
C ARG A 67 11.14 5.40 0.45
N ALA A 68 9.87 5.35 0.08
CA ALA A 68 9.44 5.11 -1.30
C ALA A 68 9.65 6.35 -2.20
N GLY A 69 9.91 7.52 -1.62
CA GLY A 69 10.09 8.77 -2.35
C GLY A 69 8.80 9.29 -2.98
N LEU A 70 7.67 9.08 -2.31
CA LEU A 70 6.36 9.53 -2.76
C LEU A 70 6.20 11.04 -2.56
N SER A 71 5.67 11.72 -3.58
CA SER A 71 5.19 13.10 -3.41
C SER A 71 3.93 13.15 -2.53
N ALA A 72 3.67 14.31 -1.93
CA ALA A 72 2.46 14.53 -1.13
C ALA A 72 1.18 14.24 -1.93
N THR A 73 1.16 14.59 -3.22
CA THR A 73 0.02 14.35 -4.13
C THR A 73 -0.19 12.85 -4.36
N GLN A 74 0.87 12.10 -4.65
CA GLN A 74 0.79 10.64 -4.84
C GLN A 74 0.32 9.94 -3.57
N LEU A 75 0.82 10.36 -2.40
CA LEU A 75 0.40 9.81 -1.11
C LEU A 75 -1.09 10.08 -0.84
N ALA A 76 -1.55 11.31 -1.04
CA ALA A 76 -2.94 11.67 -0.87
C ALA A 76 -3.86 10.87 -1.80
N GLU A 77 -3.45 10.65 -3.05
CA GLU A 77 -4.19 9.82 -3.99
C GLU A 77 -4.31 8.36 -3.52
N LEU A 78 -3.20 7.73 -3.12
CA LEU A 78 -3.18 6.36 -2.58
C LEU A 78 -4.10 6.22 -1.36
N LEU A 79 -4.03 7.16 -0.42
CA LEU A 79 -4.88 7.15 0.77
C LEU A 79 -6.36 7.30 0.40
N SER A 80 -6.68 8.14 -0.60
CA SER A 80 -8.05 8.28 -1.11
C SER A 80 -8.63 6.96 -1.64
N TRP A 81 -7.78 6.10 -2.19
CA TRP A 81 -8.14 4.77 -2.71
C TRP A 81 -8.01 3.65 -1.67
N THR A 82 -7.41 3.92 -0.51
CA THR A 82 -7.32 2.96 0.60
C THR A 82 -8.52 3.07 1.55
N GLY A 83 -9.10 4.28 1.65
CA GLY A 83 -10.27 4.58 2.48
C GLY A 83 -9.90 4.98 3.91
N GLU A 84 -10.46 6.07 4.41
CA GLU A 84 -10.17 6.68 5.71
C GLU A 84 -11.06 6.08 6.82
N ARG A 85 -10.62 5.94 8.07
CA ARG A 85 -11.54 5.52 9.16
C ARG A 85 -12.50 6.65 9.57
N ILE A 86 -13.79 6.34 9.74
CA ILE A 86 -14.76 7.18 10.45
C ILE A 86 -15.21 6.41 11.70
N GLY A 87 -14.52 6.60 12.84
CA GLY A 87 -14.84 5.92 14.10
C GLY A 87 -14.48 4.42 14.11
N ASP A 88 -15.12 3.64 14.99
CA ASP A 88 -14.70 2.26 15.32
C ASP A 88 -15.01 1.20 14.25
N VAL A 89 -16.10 1.36 13.49
CA VAL A 89 -16.63 0.29 12.60
C VAL A 89 -16.88 0.76 11.17
N ARG A 90 -16.61 2.03 10.84
CA ARG A 90 -16.93 2.61 9.53
C ARG A 90 -15.68 3.19 8.89
N MET A 91 -15.60 3.10 7.56
CA MET A 91 -14.54 3.72 6.77
C MET A 91 -15.17 4.55 5.65
N ARG A 92 -14.62 5.74 5.40
CA ARG A 92 -14.92 6.61 4.27
C ARG A 92 -14.11 6.15 3.06
N PHE A 93 -14.80 5.66 2.05
CA PHE A 93 -14.21 5.42 0.74
C PHE A 93 -14.81 6.44 -0.25
N ARG A 94 -14.01 7.43 -0.68
CA ARG A 94 -14.39 8.49 -1.64
C ARG A 94 -15.85 9.00 -1.53
N LYS A 95 -16.26 9.35 -0.30
CA LYS A 95 -17.57 9.90 0.13
C LYS A 95 -18.66 8.87 0.46
N GLU A 96 -18.41 7.58 0.29
CA GLU A 96 -19.29 6.51 0.77
C GLU A 96 -18.79 5.98 2.12
N VAL A 97 -19.73 5.71 3.04
CA VAL A 97 -19.42 5.16 4.36
C VAL A 97 -19.65 3.66 4.33
N LEU A 98 -18.58 2.88 4.33
CA LEU A 98 -18.59 1.43 4.29
C LEU A 98 -18.26 0.85 5.68
N VAL A 99 -18.80 -0.32 6.01
CA VAL A 99 -18.40 -1.03 7.23
C VAL A 99 -16.97 -1.55 7.09
N SER A 100 -16.17 -1.44 8.15
CA SER A 100 -14.74 -1.81 8.17
C SER A 100 -14.47 -3.23 7.71
N ARG A 101 -15.42 -4.15 7.98
CA ARG A 101 -15.34 -5.57 7.58
C ARG A 101 -15.43 -5.79 6.06
N ALA A 102 -16.08 -4.89 5.32
CA ALA A 102 -16.14 -4.97 3.86
C ALA A 102 -14.80 -4.64 3.20
N LEU A 103 -13.96 -3.82 3.87
CA LEU A 103 -12.67 -3.36 3.36
C LEU A 103 -11.47 -4.12 3.95
N ARG A 104 -11.62 -4.70 5.16
CA ARG A 104 -10.57 -5.45 5.87
C ARG A 104 -10.84 -6.95 5.95
N ASN A 105 -11.56 -7.50 4.98
CA ASN A 105 -11.70 -8.96 4.88
C ASN A 105 -10.28 -9.56 4.72
N PRO A 106 -9.85 -10.53 5.56
CA PRO A 106 -8.55 -11.19 5.40
C PRO A 106 -8.39 -11.84 4.02
N ILE A 107 -9.50 -12.09 3.33
CA ILE A 107 -9.52 -12.56 1.94
C ILE A 107 -9.93 -11.38 1.05
N ILE A 108 -8.93 -10.66 0.53
CA ILE A 108 -9.13 -9.68 -0.54
C ILE A 108 -9.27 -10.45 -1.85
N ARG A 109 -10.45 -10.39 -2.47
CA ARG A 109 -10.73 -11.04 -3.75
C ARG A 109 -10.49 -10.05 -4.90
N GLY A 110 -9.52 -10.33 -5.74
CA GLY A 110 -9.32 -9.62 -7.01
C GLY A 110 -10.20 -10.23 -8.12
N CYS A 111 -10.73 -9.41 -9.03
CA CYS A 111 -11.38 -9.90 -10.24
C CYS A 111 -10.32 -10.57 -11.14
N PRO A 112 -10.46 -11.86 -11.49
CA PRO A 112 -9.46 -12.57 -12.29
C PRO A 112 -9.35 -12.04 -13.73
N HIS A 113 -10.33 -11.26 -14.20
CA HIS A 113 -10.23 -10.54 -15.47
C HIS A 113 -9.30 -9.33 -15.33
N CYS A 114 -9.58 -8.40 -14.40
CA CYS A 114 -8.75 -7.22 -14.16
C CYS A 114 -7.30 -7.60 -13.76
N MET A 115 -7.13 -8.69 -13.02
CA MET A 115 -5.79 -9.21 -12.68
C MET A 115 -5.03 -9.71 -13.91
N ARG A 116 -5.73 -10.37 -14.85
CA ARG A 116 -5.14 -10.83 -16.13
C ARG A 116 -4.81 -9.66 -17.05
N GLU A 117 -5.68 -8.66 -17.16
CA GLU A 117 -5.39 -7.44 -17.92
C GLU A 117 -4.16 -6.71 -17.38
N HIS A 118 -4.02 -6.62 -16.04
CA HIS A 118 -2.84 -6.03 -15.42
C HIS A 118 -1.56 -6.83 -15.66
N ALA A 119 -1.67 -8.15 -15.84
CA ALA A 119 -0.54 -9.06 -16.02
C ALA A 119 -0.13 -9.23 -17.50
N ALA A 120 -1.07 -9.13 -18.44
CA ALA A 120 -0.91 -9.50 -19.85
C ALA A 120 0.21 -8.74 -20.58
N ASN A 121 0.55 -7.52 -20.11
CA ASN A 121 1.54 -6.66 -20.76
C ASN A 121 2.82 -6.47 -19.93
N GLN A 122 3.09 -7.35 -18.96
CA GLN A 122 4.16 -7.12 -17.97
C GLN A 122 5.18 -8.26 -17.92
N PRO A 123 6.48 -7.98 -18.10
CA PRO A 123 7.52 -9.01 -18.12
C PRO A 123 7.70 -9.71 -16.76
N HIS A 124 7.26 -9.08 -15.66
CA HIS A 124 7.19 -9.69 -14.34
C HIS A 124 5.82 -9.40 -13.69
N PRO A 125 4.82 -10.27 -13.89
CA PRO A 125 3.45 -10.01 -13.46
C PRO A 125 3.32 -9.82 -11.94
N LEU A 126 3.97 -10.67 -11.12
CA LEU A 126 3.91 -10.56 -9.66
C LEU A 126 4.45 -9.22 -9.09
N ARG A 127 5.38 -8.56 -9.81
CA ARG A 127 5.97 -7.28 -9.36
C ARG A 127 5.12 -6.07 -9.73
N ARG A 128 4.13 -6.26 -10.59
CA ARG A 128 3.43 -5.17 -11.25
C ARG A 128 1.90 -5.28 -11.19
N THR A 129 1.37 -6.41 -10.75
CA THR A 129 -0.05 -6.53 -10.46
C THR A 129 -0.38 -5.72 -9.19
N ALA A 130 -1.21 -4.69 -9.35
CA ALA A 130 -1.66 -3.81 -8.28
C ALA A 130 -3.14 -4.07 -7.94
N LEU A 131 -3.48 -4.04 -6.65
CA LEU A 131 -4.87 -4.00 -6.20
C LEU A 131 -5.38 -2.55 -6.29
N ARG A 132 -6.30 -2.33 -7.23
CA ARG A 132 -7.00 -1.05 -7.41
C ARG A 132 -8.16 -0.93 -6.41
N GLY A 133 -8.40 0.27 -5.87
CA GLY A 133 -9.44 0.51 -4.85
C GLY A 133 -10.87 0.15 -5.28
N GLY A 134 -11.18 0.15 -6.58
CA GLY A 134 -12.48 -0.30 -7.11
C GLY A 134 -12.77 -1.79 -6.91
N LEU A 135 -11.75 -2.62 -6.72
CA LEU A 135 -11.90 -4.06 -6.49
C LEU A 135 -12.52 -4.39 -5.13
N ALA A 136 -12.40 -3.50 -4.14
CA ALA A 136 -13.05 -3.69 -2.83
C ALA A 136 -14.58 -3.49 -2.89
N LEU A 137 -15.10 -2.88 -3.96
CA LEU A 137 -16.51 -2.55 -4.15
C LEU A 137 -17.26 -3.49 -5.12
N GLN A 138 -16.63 -4.56 -5.63
CA GLN A 138 -17.23 -5.47 -6.63
C GLN A 138 -17.84 -4.74 -7.84
N ARG A 139 -17.32 -3.58 -8.22
CA ARG A 139 -17.67 -2.90 -9.45
C ARG A 139 -16.45 -2.85 -10.36
N CYS A 140 -16.57 -3.54 -11.49
CA CYS A 140 -15.67 -3.38 -12.64
C CYS A 140 -15.73 -1.93 -13.14
#